data_AF-A0A0K0CVW0-F1
#
_entry.id   AF-A0A0K0CVW0-F1
#
_cell.length_a   1.000
_cell.length_b   1.000
_cell.length_c   1.000
_cell.angle_alpha   90.00
_cell.angle_beta   90.00
_cell.angle_gamma   90.00
#
_symmetry.space_group_name_H-M   'P 1'
#
loop_
_entity.id
_entity.type
_entity.pdbx_description
1 polymer ?
#
loop_
_entity_poly.entity_id
_entity_poly.type
_entity_poly.pdbx_seq_one_letter_code
_entity_poly.pdbx_strand_id
1 'polypeptide(L)'
;MIRYDVIGLAETRRRHPFNAVYDIGEELFLGTCDSRGVGGVGVLVNTSLSMNIDSFEQLTTRIGRLRLKKCGSTPALTIFVVYAPTSNYDEEEVEAFYMDLGRFYREDHTFFNVIIGDFNAKIGPRRSSEERHIGTHGLE
;
A
#
# COMPACT_ATOMS: atom_id res chain seq x y z
N MET A 1 1.93 0.42 23.52
CA MET A 1 1.75 1.28 22.35
C MET A 1 2.61 0.74 21.23
N ILE A 2 2.07 0.58 20.02
CA ILE A 2 2.82 0.02 18.88
C ILE A 2 3.78 1.10 18.38
N ARG A 3 5.04 0.73 18.11
CA ARG A 3 6.01 1.60 17.42
C ARG A 3 5.90 1.36 15.92
N TYR A 4 5.85 2.43 15.13
CA TYR A 4 5.75 2.37 13.69
C TYR A 4 6.44 3.58 13.07
N ASP A 5 6.86 3.42 11.82
CA ASP A 5 7.37 4.50 10.98
C ASP A 5 6.35 4.88 9.90
N VAL A 6 5.71 3.88 9.27
CA VAL A 6 4.64 4.04 8.30
C VAL A 6 3.56 2.98 8.55
N ILE A 7 2.28 3.39 8.50
CA ILE A 7 1.12 2.50 8.50
C ILE A 7 0.41 2.64 7.17
N GLY A 8 0.26 1.53 6.43
CA GLY A 8 -0.59 1.45 5.26
C GLY A 8 -2.06 1.27 5.66
N LEU A 9 -2.94 2.02 5.02
CA LEU A 9 -4.39 1.98 5.25
C LEU A 9 -5.08 1.51 3.96
N ALA A 10 -6.01 0.57 4.11
CA ALA A 10 -6.89 0.08 3.06
C ALA A 10 -8.35 0.31 3.46
N GLU A 11 -9.26 0.30 2.48
CA GLU A 11 -10.70 0.53 2.67
C GLU A 11 -11.04 1.85 3.41
N THR A 12 -10.35 2.93 3.07
CA THR A 12 -10.61 4.24 3.70
C THR A 12 -11.98 4.82 3.30
N ARG A 13 -12.53 4.37 2.15
CA ARG A 13 -13.87 4.70 1.64
C ARG A 13 -14.18 6.20 1.56
N ARG A 14 -13.15 7.04 1.43
CA ARG A 14 -13.26 8.50 1.35
C ARG A 14 -13.72 8.92 -0.04
N ARG A 15 -14.72 9.81 -0.14
CA ARG A 15 -15.15 10.39 -1.43
C ARG A 15 -14.21 11.46 -1.96
N HIS A 16 -13.46 12.11 -1.08
CA HIS A 16 -12.52 13.17 -1.41
C HIS A 16 -11.18 12.89 -0.76
N PRO A 17 -10.06 13.21 -1.45
CA PRO A 17 -8.75 13.04 -0.87
C PRO A 17 -8.66 13.85 0.42
N PHE A 18 -7.89 13.36 1.38
CA PHE A 18 -7.75 14.00 2.67
C PHE A 18 -6.32 13.89 3.16
N ASN A 19 -5.70 15.04 3.39
CA ASN A 19 -4.36 15.13 3.96
C ASN A 19 -4.45 15.96 5.24
N ALA A 20 -3.79 15.50 6.30
CA ALA A 20 -3.74 16.21 7.57
C ALA A 20 -2.39 16.00 8.26
N VAL A 21 -1.94 17.03 8.95
CA VAL A 21 -0.81 16.96 9.88
C VAL A 21 -1.40 17.08 11.29
N TYR A 22 -1.17 16.08 12.13
CA TYR A 22 -1.62 16.11 13.52
C TYR A 22 -0.65 16.91 14.39
N ASP A 23 -1.10 17.36 15.57
CA ASP A 23 -0.28 18.16 16.51
C ASP A 23 1.03 17.48 16.92
N ILE A 24 1.06 16.15 16.89
CA ILE A 24 2.24 15.32 17.16
C ILE A 24 3.21 15.21 15.96
N GLY A 25 2.92 15.90 14.86
CA GLY A 25 3.74 15.94 13.65
C GLY A 25 3.59 14.72 12.73
N GLU A 26 2.60 13.86 12.97
CA GLU A 26 2.28 12.75 12.07
C GLU A 26 1.47 13.24 10.87
N GLU A 27 1.79 12.71 9.70
CA GLU A 27 1.13 13.08 8.45
C GLU A 27 0.25 11.95 7.93
N LEU A 28 -1.03 12.24 7.72
CA LEU A 28 -2.02 11.33 7.17
C LEU A 28 -2.34 11.73 5.74
N PHE A 29 -2.32 10.76 4.83
CA PHE A 29 -2.77 10.90 3.45
C PHE A 29 -3.79 9.83 3.13
N LEU A 30 -4.97 10.23 2.65
CA LEU A 30 -6.05 9.33 2.26
C LEU A 30 -6.45 9.61 0.81
N GLY A 31 -6.37 8.56 -0.01
CA GLY A 31 -6.97 8.51 -1.33
C GLY A 31 -8.48 8.27 -1.31
N THR A 32 -9.09 8.35 -2.49
CA THR A 32 -10.51 8.21 -2.73
C THR A 32 -10.94 6.79 -3.08
N CYS A 33 -12.20 6.49 -2.76
CA CYS A 33 -12.90 5.33 -3.29
C CYS A 33 -13.56 5.61 -4.64
N ASP A 34 -14.05 4.56 -5.29
CA ASP A 34 -14.80 4.65 -6.54
C ASP A 34 -16.23 5.23 -6.33
N SER A 35 -17.01 5.30 -7.41
CA SER A 35 -18.39 5.79 -7.37
C SER A 35 -19.31 4.95 -6.47
N ARG A 36 -19.01 3.67 -6.26
CA ARG A 36 -19.74 2.74 -5.38
C ARG A 36 -19.33 2.87 -3.92
N GLY A 37 -18.29 3.66 -3.62
CA GLY A 37 -17.75 3.77 -2.26
C GLY A 37 -16.72 2.70 -1.93
N VAL A 38 -16.21 1.98 -2.94
CA VAL A 38 -15.27 0.86 -2.80
C VAL A 38 -13.83 1.33 -3.02
N GLY A 39 -12.91 0.81 -2.20
CA GLY A 39 -11.50 1.16 -2.24
C GLY A 39 -11.17 2.32 -1.31
N GLY A 40 -10.21 3.13 -1.73
CA GLY A 40 -9.54 4.11 -0.88
C GLY A 40 -8.38 3.46 -0.14
N VAL A 41 -7.20 4.03 -0.34
CA VAL A 41 -5.94 3.63 0.30
C VAL A 41 -5.28 4.86 0.88
N GLY A 42 -4.42 4.68 1.88
CA GLY A 42 -3.76 5.80 2.53
C GLY A 42 -2.52 5.38 3.30
N VAL A 43 -1.84 6.38 3.83
CA VAL A 43 -0.68 6.18 4.71
C VAL A 43 -0.78 7.12 5.91
N LEU A 44 -0.40 6.62 7.07
CA LEU A 44 -0.03 7.43 8.22
C LEU A 44 1.48 7.33 8.38
N VAL A 45 2.17 8.48 8.36
CA VAL A 45 3.63 8.56 8.46
C VAL A 45 3.99 9.18 9.79
N ASN A 46 4.87 8.50 10.54
CA ASN A 46 5.35 9.02 11.81
C ASN A 46 6.20 10.29 11.61
N THR A 47 6.18 11.17 12.60
CA THR A 47 6.93 12.43 12.56
C THR A 47 8.42 12.24 12.28
N SER A 48 9.02 11.10 12.67
CA SER A 48 10.42 10.74 12.39
C SER A 48 10.76 10.73 10.89
N LEU A 49 9.77 10.47 10.03
CA LEU A 49 9.91 10.39 8.57
C LEU A 49 9.16 11.49 7.82
N SER A 50 8.44 12.38 8.51
CA SER A 50 7.65 13.48 7.91
C SER A 50 8.47 14.30 6.89
N MET A 51 9.65 14.77 7.31
CA MET A 51 10.57 15.55 6.47
C MET A 51 11.16 14.76 5.28
N ASN A 52 11.05 13.43 5.31
CA ASN A 52 11.50 12.55 4.24
C ASN A 52 10.40 12.30 3.20
N ILE A 53 9.15 12.70 3.45
CA ILE A 53 8.08 12.57 2.47
C ILE A 53 8.43 13.42 1.25
N ASP A 54 8.48 12.77 0.10
CA ASP A 54 8.59 13.42 -1.20
C ASP A 54 7.19 13.62 -1.79
N SER A 55 6.40 12.54 -1.86
CA SER A 55 5.04 12.59 -2.38
C SER A 55 4.21 11.39 -1.91
N PHE A 56 2.89 11.60 -1.83
CA PHE A 56 1.91 10.52 -1.83
C PHE A 56 0.99 10.68 -3.04
N GLU A 57 0.87 9.63 -3.83
CA GLU A 57 0.07 9.60 -5.04
C GLU A 57 -0.92 8.42 -4.99
N GLN A 58 -2.17 8.68 -5.31
CA GLN A 58 -3.14 7.63 -5.58
C GLN A 58 -3.06 7.25 -7.06
N LEU A 59 -2.56 6.05 -7.35
CA LEU A 59 -2.41 5.54 -8.72
C LEU A 59 -3.73 4.96 -9.24
N THR A 60 -4.46 4.25 -8.37
CA THR A 60 -5.83 3.79 -8.60
C THR A 60 -6.62 3.90 -7.29
N THR A 61 -7.91 3.59 -7.29
CA THR A 61 -8.70 3.51 -6.03
C THR A 61 -8.20 2.43 -5.06
N ARG A 62 -7.32 1.52 -5.51
CA ARG A 62 -6.80 0.38 -4.76
C ARG A 62 -5.28 0.39 -4.60
N ILE A 63 -4.56 1.33 -5.21
CA ILE A 63 -3.10 1.39 -5.19
C ILE A 63 -2.67 2.83 -4.92
N GLY A 64 -1.96 3.01 -3.80
CA GLY A 64 -1.33 4.25 -3.40
C GLY A 64 0.19 4.10 -3.39
N ARG A 65 0.91 5.20 -3.61
CA ARG A 65 2.36 5.23 -3.68
C ARG A 65 2.90 6.37 -2.80
N LEU A 66 3.61 6.01 -1.74
CA LEU A 66 4.38 6.93 -0.91
C LEU A 66 5.85 6.88 -1.34
N ARG A 67 6.43 8.03 -1.67
CA ARG A 67 7.87 8.17 -1.93
C ARG A 67 8.55 8.89 -0.78
N LEU A 68 9.65 8.31 -0.33
CA LEU A 68 10.51 8.87 0.71
C LEU A 68 11.92 9.13 0.15
N LYS A 69 12.45 10.33 0.41
CA LYS A 69 13.82 10.72 0.03
C LYS A 69 14.81 10.48 1.18
N LYS A 70 16.02 10.04 0.83
CA LYS A 70 17.16 9.99 1.77
C LYS A 70 17.97 11.26 1.56
N CYS A 71 18.00 12.14 2.57
CA CYS A 71 18.85 13.34 2.68
C CYS A 71 19.46 13.83 1.34
N GLY A 72 18.68 14.61 0.57
CA GLY A 72 19.00 14.95 -0.82
C GLY A 72 17.75 14.92 -1.71
N SER A 73 17.95 14.86 -3.04
CA SER A 73 16.88 14.98 -4.05
C SER A 73 16.42 13.65 -4.67
N THR A 74 17.12 12.53 -4.46
CA THR A 74 16.71 11.24 -5.04
C THR A 74 15.82 10.45 -4.07
N PRO A 75 14.59 10.04 -4.47
CA PRO A 75 13.78 9.15 -3.66
C PRO A 75 14.50 7.82 -3.42
N ALA A 76 14.64 7.44 -2.15
CA ALA A 76 15.38 6.26 -1.74
C ALA A 76 14.48 5.05 -1.51
N LEU A 77 13.22 5.28 -1.14
CA LEU A 77 12.26 4.24 -0.81
C LEU A 77 10.88 4.61 -1.37
N THR A 78 10.30 3.70 -2.13
CA THR A 78 8.87 3.74 -2.49
C THR A 78 8.12 2.67 -1.71
N ILE A 79 7.00 3.07 -1.13
CA ILE A 79 6.04 2.17 -0.47
C ILE A 79 4.74 2.20 -1.25
N PHE A 80 4.38 1.07 -1.84
CA PHE A 80 3.06 0.86 -2.42
C PHE A 80 2.11 0.34 -1.35
N VAL A 81 0.98 1.02 -1.16
CA VAL A 81 -0.12 0.55 -0.30
C VAL A 81 -1.23 0.03 -1.19
N VAL A 82 -1.61 -1.23 -1.00
CA VAL A 82 -2.55 -1.92 -1.87
C VAL A 82 -3.77 -2.45 -1.14
N TYR A 83 -4.89 -2.50 -1.86
CA TYR A 83 -6.12 -3.17 -1.46
C TYR A 83 -6.65 -3.99 -2.65
N ALA A 84 -6.16 -5.22 -2.78
CA ALA A 84 -6.54 -6.11 -3.86
C ALA A 84 -8.05 -6.45 -3.83
N PRO A 85 -8.68 -6.74 -4.97
CA PRO A 85 -10.05 -7.25 -4.97
C PRO A 85 -10.16 -8.59 -4.22
N THR A 86 -11.31 -8.82 -3.58
CA THR A 86 -11.61 -10.12 -2.95
C THR A 86 -11.97 -11.17 -4.01
N SER A 87 -12.01 -12.46 -3.65
CA SER A 87 -12.42 -13.54 -4.55
C SER A 87 -13.85 -13.47 -5.11
N ASN A 88 -14.67 -12.52 -4.62
CA ASN A 88 -16.02 -12.26 -5.14
C ASN A 88 -16.04 -11.32 -6.36
N TYR A 89 -14.90 -10.75 -6.75
CA TYR A 89 -14.76 -9.93 -7.94
C TYR A 89 -14.50 -10.82 -9.16
N ASP A 90 -14.77 -10.28 -10.34
CA ASP A 90 -14.52 -10.99 -11.59
C ASP A 90 -13.00 -11.17 -11.79
N GLU A 91 -12.59 -12.29 -12.38
CA GLU A 91 -11.18 -12.64 -12.59
C GLU A 91 -10.43 -11.55 -13.38
N GLU A 92 -11.12 -10.91 -14.34
CA GLU A 92 -10.60 -9.78 -15.10
C GLU A 92 -10.25 -8.57 -14.23
N GLU A 93 -11.07 -8.24 -13.21
CA GLU A 93 -10.79 -7.14 -12.29
C GLU A 93 -9.60 -7.47 -11.38
N VAL A 94 -9.45 -8.74 -10.98
CA VAL A 94 -8.31 -9.22 -10.21
C VAL A 94 -7.03 -9.16 -11.04
N GLU A 95 -7.07 -9.67 -12.27
CA GLU A 95 -5.94 -9.64 -13.20
C GLU A 95 -5.52 -8.21 -13.52
N ALA A 96 -6.47 -7.34 -13.83
CA ALA A 96 -6.22 -5.92 -14.09
C ALA A 96 -5.49 -5.24 -12.91
N PHE A 97 -5.91 -5.53 -11.68
CA PHE A 97 -5.24 -5.01 -10.49
C PHE A 97 -3.78 -5.46 -10.39
N TYR A 98 -3.48 -6.75 -10.59
CA TYR A 98 -2.10 -7.25 -10.52
C TYR A 98 -1.25 -6.79 -11.70
N MET A 99 -1.84 -6.62 -12.89
CA MET A 99 -1.18 -6.04 -14.06
C MET A 99 -0.81 -4.57 -13.81
N ASP A 100 -1.74 -3.78 -13.27
CA ASP A 100 -1.49 -2.38 -12.91
C ASP A 100 -0.40 -2.28 -11.85
N LEU A 101 -0.47 -3.08 -10.77
CA LEU A 101 0.55 -3.11 -9.73
C LEU A 101 1.92 -3.48 -10.29
N GLY A 102 2.00 -4.51 -11.14
CA GLY A 102 3.23 -4.92 -11.80
C GLY A 102 3.79 -3.85 -12.76
N ARG A 103 2.92 -3.11 -13.46
CA ARG A 103 3.31 -1.97 -14.29
C ARG A 103 3.92 -0.86 -13.42
N PHE A 104 3.19 -0.39 -12.40
CA PHE A 104 3.65 0.70 -11.54
C PHE A 104 4.94 0.37 -10.79
N TYR A 105 5.12 -0.88 -10.37
CA TYR A 105 6.36 -1.33 -9.75
C TYR A 105 7.56 -1.26 -10.71
N ARG A 106 7.38 -1.66 -11.98
CA ARG A 106 8.46 -1.60 -13.00
C ARG A 106 8.80 -0.18 -13.43
N GLU A 107 7.81 0.71 -13.46
CA GLU A 107 7.98 2.13 -13.80
C GLU A 107 8.61 2.93 -12.67
N ASP A 108 8.64 2.41 -11.44
CA ASP A 108 9.24 3.10 -10.31
C ASP A 108 10.76 2.90 -10.27
N HIS A 109 11.49 4.01 -10.06
CA HIS A 109 12.95 4.04 -10.16
C HIS A 109 13.58 4.47 -8.83
N THR A 110 13.21 3.81 -7.74
CA THR A 110 13.82 4.01 -6.41
C THR A 110 14.75 2.87 -6.02
N PHE A 111 15.64 3.13 -5.07
CA PHE A 111 16.61 2.13 -4.60
C PHE A 111 15.92 0.95 -3.90
N PHE A 112 14.87 1.22 -3.13
CA PHE A 112 14.10 0.21 -2.43
C PHE A 112 12.62 0.38 -2.73
N ASN A 113 11.97 -0.74 -3.04
CA ASN A 113 10.52 -0.81 -3.19
C ASN A 113 9.94 -1.76 -2.15
N VAL A 114 8.87 -1.35 -1.50
CA VAL A 114 8.10 -2.16 -0.56
C VAL A 114 6.64 -2.13 -0.99
N ILE A 115 5.97 -3.28 -1.01
CA ILE A 115 4.53 -3.37 -1.26
C ILE A 115 3.89 -3.91 0.02
N ILE A 116 2.96 -3.14 0.60
CA ILE A 116 2.20 -3.48 1.81
C ILE A 116 0.71 -3.32 1.56
N GLY A 117 -0.10 -3.94 2.41
CA GLY A 117 -1.55 -3.80 2.39
C GLY A 117 -2.23 -5.15 2.34
N ASP A 118 -3.49 -5.12 1.94
CA ASP A 118 -4.33 -6.32 1.87
C ASP A 118 -4.35 -6.84 0.44
N PHE A 119 -3.75 -8.01 0.25
CA PHE A 119 -3.69 -8.70 -1.04
C PHE A 119 -4.89 -9.60 -1.29
N ASN A 120 -5.78 -9.81 -0.31
CA ASN A 120 -6.92 -10.72 -0.42
C ASN A 120 -6.56 -12.11 -1.01
N ALA A 121 -5.31 -12.51 -0.82
CA ALA A 121 -4.72 -13.70 -1.42
C ALA A 121 -4.38 -14.72 -0.34
N LYS A 122 -4.45 -15.99 -0.71
CA LYS A 122 -3.97 -17.10 0.11
C LYS A 122 -2.69 -17.62 -0.52
N ILE A 123 -1.65 -17.78 0.30
CA ILE A 123 -0.35 -18.31 -0.16
C ILE A 123 -0.42 -19.85 -0.31
N GLY A 124 -1.47 -20.48 0.23
CA GLY A 124 -1.61 -21.93 0.31
C GLY A 124 -0.97 -22.53 1.56
N PRO A 125 -1.00 -23.86 1.71
CA PRO A 125 -0.33 -24.54 2.80
C PRO A 125 1.19 -24.52 2.61
N ARG A 126 1.93 -24.45 3.72
CA ARG A 126 3.40 -24.52 3.71
C ARG A 126 3.90 -25.78 2.99
N ARG A 127 4.74 -25.60 1.98
CA ARG A 127 5.48 -26.67 1.30
C ARG A 127 6.68 -27.12 2.14
N SER A 128 7.14 -28.35 1.94
CA SER A 128 8.24 -28.94 2.73
C SER A 128 9.56 -28.14 2.64
N SER A 129 9.78 -27.44 1.54
CA SER A 129 10.95 -26.58 1.30
C SER A 129 10.80 -25.15 1.83
N GLU A 130 9.62 -24.75 2.31
CA GLU A 130 9.33 -23.38 2.73
C GLU A 130 9.61 -23.13 4.21
N GLU A 131 9.93 -21.87 4.52
CA GLU A 131 10.22 -21.41 5.87
C GLU A 131 9.01 -21.59 6.81
N ARG A 132 9.31 -21.71 8.12
CA ARG A 132 8.29 -21.98 9.17
C ARG A 132 7.29 -20.84 9.38
N HIS A 133 7.47 -19.70 8.72
CA HIS A 133 6.58 -18.55 8.82
C HIS A 133 5.25 -18.74 8.08
N ILE A 134 5.15 -19.76 7.20
CA ILE A 134 3.90 -20.16 6.53
C ILE A 134 3.25 -21.29 7.33
N GLY A 135 1.94 -21.20 7.58
CA GLY A 135 1.17 -22.24 8.27
C GLY A 135 0.87 -23.44 7.38
N THR A 136 0.72 -24.63 7.96
CA THR A 136 0.38 -25.87 7.23
C THR A 136 -1.09 -25.98 6.84
N HIS A 137 -1.94 -25.04 7.26
CA HIS A 137 -3.40 -25.11 7.13
C HIS A 137 -3.98 -24.05 6.17
N GLY A 138 -3.13 -23.41 5.35
CA GLY A 138 -3.61 -22.56 4.27
C GLY A 138 -4.46 -23.35 3.28
N LEU A 139 -5.52 -22.74 2.75
CA LEU A 139 -6.32 -23.32 1.67
C LEU A 139 -5.60 -23.08 0.34
N GLU A 140 -5.56 -24.11 -0.52
CA GLU A 140 -5.22 -23.96 -1.95
C GLU A 140 -6.26 -23.10 -2.68
#